data_AF-A0AAE4MEU1-F1
#
_entry.id   AF-A0AAE4MEU1-F1
#
_cell.length_a   1.000
_cell.length_b   1.000
_cell.length_c   1.000
_cell.angle_alpha   90.00
_cell.angle_beta   90.00
_cell.angle_gamma   90.00
#
_symmetry.space_group_name_H-M   'P 1'
#
loop_
_entity.id
_entity.type
_entity.pdbx_description
1 polymer ?
#
loop_
_entity_poly.entity_id
_entity_poly.type
_entity_poly.pdbx_seq_one_letter_code
_entity_poly.pdbx_strand_id
1 'polypeptide(L)' 'MIPDYREESCTYLMLRLKVALKKHDQKTPFSFYGTATQVKTVEGSFPASGYTVASSKEGDDCYLITLSSAET' A
#
# COMPACT_ATOMS: atom_id res chain seq x y z
N MET A 1 -9.93 -9.91 -4.75
CA MET A 1 -8.66 -10.64 -4.54
C MET A 1 -7.61 -9.60 -4.16
N ILE A 2 -6.94 -9.78 -3.02
CA ILE A 2 -5.93 -8.84 -2.53
C ILE A 2 -4.60 -9.17 -3.22
N PRO A 3 -3.96 -8.23 -3.94
CA PRO A 3 -2.68 -8.48 -4.59
C PRO A 3 -1.56 -8.70 -3.57
N ASP A 4 -0.60 -9.56 -3.90
CA ASP A 4 0.61 -9.80 -3.11
C ASP A 4 1.83 -9.25 -3.86
N TYR A 5 2.57 -8.37 -3.19
CA TYR A 5 3.73 -7.70 -3.75
C TYR A 5 5.01 -8.01 -2.97
N ARG A 6 5.03 -9.05 -2.11
CA ARG A 6 6.20 -9.34 -1.26
C ARG A 6 7.47 -9.64 -2.06
N GLU A 7 7.33 -10.18 -3.26
CA GLU A 7 8.43 -10.44 -4.19
C GLU A 7 8.89 -9.20 -4.97
N GLU A 8 8.14 -8.09 -4.91
CA GLU A 8 8.46 -6.87 -5.64
C GLU A 8 9.42 -5.97 -4.87
N SER A 9 10.40 -5.39 -5.57
CA SER A 9 11.23 -4.33 -4.99
C SER A 9 10.38 -3.09 -4.67
N CYS A 10 10.78 -2.33 -3.64
CA CYS A 10 10.05 -1.12 -3.21
C CYS A 10 9.81 -0.12 -4.36
N THR A 11 10.79 0.05 -5.26
CA THR A 11 10.65 0.91 -6.44
C THR A 11 9.51 0.46 -7.35
N TYR A 12 9.40 -0.83 -7.62
CA TYR A 12 8.39 -1.39 -8.51
C TYR A 12 7.01 -1.40 -7.86
N LEU A 13 6.95 -1.75 -6.56
CA LEU A 13 5.75 -1.62 -5.74
C LEU A 13 5.18 -0.20 -5.83
N MET A 14 5.98 0.83 -5.58
CA MET A 14 5.52 2.22 -5.64
C MET A 14 4.97 2.60 -7.02
N LEU A 15 5.59 2.13 -8.09
CA LEU A 15 5.12 2.37 -9.46
C LEU A 15 3.74 1.73 -9.67
N ARG A 16 3.58 0.47 -9.25
CA ARG A 16 2.31 -0.25 -9.34
C ARG A 16 1.22 0.38 -8.49
N LEU A 17 1.53 0.75 -7.25
CA LEU A 17 0.58 1.43 -6.36
C LEU A 17 0.10 2.75 -6.96
N LYS A 18 0.99 3.58 -7.53
CA LYS A 18 0.58 4.82 -8.20
C LYS A 18 -0.38 4.57 -9.36
N VAL A 19 -0.12 3.55 -10.18
CA VAL A 19 -0.99 3.18 -11.30
C VAL A 19 -2.31 2.60 -10.81
N ALA A 20 -2.26 1.74 -9.79
CA ALA A 20 -3.43 1.10 -9.20
C ALA A 20 -4.35 2.16 -8.57
N LEU A 21 -3.82 3.03 -7.71
CA LEU A 21 -4.58 4.09 -7.04
C LEU A 21 -5.16 5.10 -8.02
N LYS A 22 -4.46 5.42 -9.12
CA LYS A 22 -5.01 6.29 -10.17
C LYS A 22 -6.21 5.68 -10.89
N LYS A 23 -6.27 4.34 -10.99
CA LYS A 23 -7.40 3.60 -11.57
C LYS A 23 -8.45 3.22 -10.53
N HIS A 24 -8.10 3.25 -9.25
CA HIS A 24 -8.95 2.87 -8.15
C HIS A 24 -9.90 4.00 -7.79
N ASP A 25 -11.09 3.65 -7.32
CA ASP A 25 -12.01 4.65 -6.79
C ASP A 25 -11.46 5.15 -5.45
N GLN A 26 -11.22 6.46 -5.35
CA GLN A 26 -10.59 7.08 -4.18
C GLN A 26 -11.44 6.93 -2.90
N LYS A 27 -12.73 6.60 -3.01
CA LYS A 27 -13.61 6.36 -1.85
C LYS A 27 -13.49 4.93 -1.31
N THR A 28 -12.76 4.06 -2.00
CA THR A 28 -12.57 2.68 -1.58
C THR A 28 -11.13 2.44 -1.12
N PRO A 29 -10.92 1.77 0.01
CA PRO A 29 -9.58 1.43 0.47
C PRO A 29 -8.94 0.40 -0.46
N PHE A 30 -7.66 0.60 -0.79
CA PHE A 30 -6.86 -0.33 -1.58
C PHE A 30 -5.94 -1.13 -0.66
N SER A 31 -6.17 -2.44 -0.56
CA SER A 31 -5.36 -3.35 0.27
C SER A 31 -4.45 -4.24 -0.57
N PHE A 32 -3.25 -4.54 -0.05
CA PHE A 32 -2.28 -5.46 -0.65
C PHE A 32 -1.38 -6.12 0.40
N TYR A 33 -0.80 -7.27 0.09
CA TYR A 33 0.22 -7.90 0.94
C TYR A 33 1.62 -7.42 0.57
N GLY A 34 2.43 -7.13 1.58
CA GLY A 34 3.81 -6.72 1.45
C GLY A 34 4.68 -7.12 2.64
N THR A 35 5.96 -6.73 2.58
CA THR A 35 6.96 -7.00 3.63
C THR A 35 7.11 -5.81 4.58
N ALA A 36 7.81 -6.01 5.71
CA ALA A 36 8.05 -4.93 6.67
C ALA A 36 8.75 -3.70 6.05
N THR A 37 9.65 -3.93 5.10
CA THR A 37 10.37 -2.86 4.38
C THR A 37 9.43 -2.06 3.48
N GLN A 38 8.47 -2.74 2.84
CA GLN A 38 7.49 -2.11 1.97
C GLN A 38 6.50 -1.26 2.78
N VAL A 39 6.07 -1.74 3.97
CA VAL A 39 5.25 -0.96 4.91
C VAL A 39 5.90 0.41 5.17
N LYS A 40 7.16 0.42 5.61
CA LYS A 40 7.90 1.67 5.90
C LYS A 40 8.00 2.60 4.69
N THR A 41 8.21 2.02 3.51
CA THR A 41 8.29 2.78 2.26
C THR A 41 6.97 3.48 1.95
N VAL A 42 5.87 2.76 2.14
CA VAL A 42 4.51 3.21 1.84
C VAL A 42 4.09 4.27 2.87
N GLU A 43 4.31 4.02 4.15
CA GLU A 43 4.09 4.98 5.25
C GLU A 43 4.89 6.27 5.08
N GLY A 44 6.11 6.21 4.53
CA GLY A 44 6.91 7.41 4.27
C GLY A 44 6.46 8.22 3.05
N SER A 45 5.78 7.61 2.07
CA SER A 45 5.55 8.24 0.76
C SER A 45 4.10 8.64 0.50
N PHE A 46 3.14 7.83 0.93
CA PHE A 46 1.72 8.00 0.58
C PHE A 46 0.97 9.06 1.41
N PRO A 47 1.31 9.33 2.70
CA PRO A 47 0.69 10.42 3.45
C PRO A 47 0.85 11.79 2.79
N ALA A 48 2.01 12.07 2.20
CA ALA A 48 2.25 13.30 1.45
C ALA A 48 1.37 13.43 0.18
N SER A 49 0.80 12.32 -0.28
CA SER A 49 -0.11 12.26 -1.43
C SER A 49 -1.59 12.27 -1.02
N GLY A 50 -1.90 12.50 0.26
CA GLY A 50 -3.28 12.53 0.76
C GLY A 50 -3.88 11.15 1.02
N TYR A 51 -3.06 10.14 1.32
CA TYR A 51 -3.53 8.80 1.67
C TYR A 51 -3.14 8.43 3.10
N THR A 52 -4.08 7.83 3.82
CA THR A 52 -3.83 7.18 5.11
C THR A 52 -3.36 5.75 4.87
N VAL A 53 -2.29 5.35 5.55
CA VAL A 53 -1.73 4.00 5.48
C VAL A 53 -2.06 3.26 6.77
N ALA A 54 -2.67 2.09 6.67
CA ALA A 54 -2.84 1.15 7.78
C ALA A 54 -2.13 -0.16 7.45
N SER A 55 -1.47 -0.79 8.42
CA SER A 55 -0.82 -2.08 8.24
C SER A 55 -1.17 -3.06 9.37
N SER A 56 -1.38 -4.33 9.02
CA SER A 56 -1.58 -5.45 9.95
C SER A 56 -0.59 -6.56 9.65
N LYS A 57 0.05 -7.14 10.67
CA LYS A 57 0.97 -8.27 10.50
C LYS A 57 0.17 -9.57 10.45
N GLU A 58 0.20 -10.26 9.32
CA GLU A 58 -0.55 -11.50 9.09
C GLU A 58 0.35 -12.75 9.16
N GLY A 59 1.67 -12.59 9.16
CA GLY A 59 2.61 -13.71 9.24
C GLY A 59 4.07 -13.27 9.35
N ASP A 60 4.99 -14.22 9.18
CA ASP A 60 6.42 -13.91 9.12
C ASP A 60 6.74 -13.16 7.82
N ASP A 61 7.30 -11.97 7.96
CA ASP A 61 7.50 -10.96 6.91
C ASP A 61 6.29 -10.74 5.97
N CYS A 62 5.07 -10.91 6.50
CA CYS A 62 3.83 -10.74 5.76
C CYS A 62 2.92 -9.71 6.44
N TYR A 63 2.65 -8.61 5.75
CA TYR A 63 1.86 -7.50 6.22
C TYR A 63 0.76 -7.18 5.22
N LEU A 64 -0.48 -7.09 5.71
CA LEU A 64 -1.59 -6.53 4.96
C LEU A 64 -1.55 -5.01 5.09
N ILE A 65 -1.29 -4.31 3.99
CA ILE A 65 -1.20 -2.87 3.91
C ILE A 65 -2.46 -2.35 3.23
N THR A 66 -3.10 -1.36 3.83
CA THR A 66 -4.32 -0.73 3.32
C THR A 66 -4.10 0.76 3.15
N LEU A 67 -4.40 1.26 1.95
CA LEU A 67 -4.33 2.67 1.57
C LEU A 67 -5.75 3.21 1.42
N SER A 68 -6.09 4.23 2.20
CA SER A 68 -7.38 4.92 2.11
C SER A 68 -7.13 6.37 1.74
N SER A 69 -7.96 6.96 0.88
CA SER A 69 -7.91 8.41 0.68
C SER A 69 -8.17 9.11 2.01
N ALA A 70 -7.32 10.05 2.37
CA ALA A 70 -7.60 10.97 3.46
C ALA A 70 -8.60 12.01 2.92
N GLU A 71 -9.87 11.63 2.78
CA GLU A 71 -10.93 12.60 2.53
C GLU A 71 -10.91 13.64 3.67
N THR A 72 -10.66 14.90 3.31
CA THR A 72 -10.82 16.06 4.19
C THR A 72 -12.24 16.59 4.05
#